data_AF-A0A7I9YVM8-F1
#
_entry.id   AF-A0A7I9YVM8-F1
#
_cell.length_a   1.000
_cell.length_b   1.000
_cell.length_c   1.000
_cell.angle_alpha   90.00
_cell.angle_beta   90.00
_cell.angle_gamma   90.00
#
_symmetry.space_group_name_H-M   'P 1'
#
loop_
_entity.id
_entity.type
_entity.pdbx_description
1 polymer ?
#
loop_
_entity_poly.entity_id
_entity_poly.type
_entity_poly.pdbx_seq_one_letter_code
_entity_poly.pdbx_strand_id
1 'polypeptide(L)'
;MLAQTNTVGFIHLGAQWLAQDVEVFTRNGAALRSPGGHTYVVGGGYVDGLADTIVATSQPYGWRDAPTVREAIDERHNTFAAVAERSFVVGVEAVVGAVTVTP
;
A
#
# COMPACT_ATOMS: atom_id res chain seq x y z
N MET A 1 -18.35 8.15 -1.16
CA MET A 1 -17.07 8.86 -0.97
C MET A 1 -16.16 8.74 -2.20
N LEU A 2 -15.44 7.64 -2.46
CA LEU A 2 -14.51 7.55 -3.60
C LEU A 2 -15.15 7.80 -4.99
N ALA A 3 -16.29 7.16 -5.26
CA ALA A 3 -17.02 7.38 -6.52
C ALA A 3 -17.57 8.81 -6.64
N GLN A 4 -17.94 9.43 -5.51
CA GLN A 4 -18.49 10.78 -5.47
C GLN A 4 -17.42 11.84 -5.80
N THR A 5 -16.18 11.60 -5.39
CA THR A 5 -15.03 12.48 -5.67
C THR A 5 -14.27 12.07 -6.93
N ASN A 6 -14.76 11.05 -7.67
CA ASN A 6 -14.08 10.46 -8.83
C ASN A 6 -12.60 10.16 -8.57
N THR A 7 -12.30 9.62 -7.38
CA THR A 7 -10.93 9.38 -6.92
C THR A 7 -10.65 7.88 -6.84
N VAL A 8 -9.56 7.43 -7.47
CA VAL A 8 -9.09 6.06 -7.32
C VAL A 8 -8.30 5.95 -6.01
N GLY A 9 -8.73 5.04 -5.13
CA GLY A 9 -8.09 4.81 -3.83
C GLY A 9 -7.91 3.34 -3.49
N PHE A 10 -7.66 3.10 -2.22
CA PHE A 10 -7.45 1.79 -1.61
C PHE A 10 -8.65 1.44 -0.74
N ILE A 11 -9.09 0.19 -0.79
CA ILE A 11 -10.21 -0.33 -0.01
C ILE A 11 -9.67 -1.45 0.87
N HIS A 12 -9.65 -1.20 2.16
CA HIS A 12 -9.20 -2.12 3.20
C HIS A 12 -10.39 -2.91 3.72
N LEU A 13 -10.24 -4.24 3.76
CA LEU A 13 -11.27 -5.16 4.24
C LEU A 13 -10.66 -6.37 4.94
N GLY A 14 -11.46 -6.98 5.82
CA GLY A 14 -11.12 -8.23 6.50
C GLY A 14 -10.97 -9.40 5.52
N ALA A 15 -10.09 -10.35 5.85
CA ALA A 15 -9.79 -11.50 5.00
C ALA A 15 -10.99 -12.43 4.78
N GLN A 16 -11.98 -12.44 5.69
CA GLN A 16 -13.18 -13.25 5.58
C GLN A 16 -14.04 -12.91 4.35
N TRP A 17 -13.96 -11.67 3.87
CA TRP A 17 -14.71 -11.23 2.69
C TRP A 17 -14.14 -11.77 1.37
N LEU A 18 -12.85 -12.14 1.33
CA LEU A 18 -12.23 -12.69 0.13
C LEU A 18 -12.86 -14.04 -0.29
N ALA A 19 -13.29 -14.83 0.70
CA ALA A 19 -13.92 -16.12 0.45
C ALA A 19 -15.41 -16.02 0.07
N GLN A 20 -16.03 -14.86 0.31
CA GLN A 20 -17.47 -14.66 0.11
C GLN A 20 -17.83 -14.35 -1.34
N ASP A 21 -16.99 -13.60 -2.05
CA ASP A 21 -17.27 -13.20 -3.43
C ASP A 21 -15.96 -13.04 -4.22
N VAL A 22 -15.52 -14.11 -4.87
CA VAL A 22 -14.27 -14.13 -5.64
C VAL A 22 -14.35 -13.34 -6.94
N GLU A 23 -15.55 -13.04 -7.44
CA GLU A 23 -15.74 -12.40 -8.74
C GLU A 23 -15.45 -10.90 -8.70
N VAL A 24 -15.69 -10.25 -7.56
CA VAL A 24 -15.36 -8.83 -7.36
C VAL A 24 -13.86 -8.59 -7.16
N PHE A 25 -13.10 -9.61 -6.76
CA PHE A 25 -11.64 -9.52 -6.55
C PHE A 25 -10.86 -9.90 -7.79
N THR A 26 -10.91 -9.06 -8.81
CA THR A 26 -10.10 -9.28 -10.02
C THR A 26 -8.61 -9.08 -9.75
N ARG A 27 -7.78 -10.05 -10.12
CA ARG A 27 -6.32 -9.92 -9.99
C ARG A 27 -5.75 -9.18 -11.19
N ASN A 28 -4.97 -8.14 -10.94
CA ASN A 28 -4.18 -7.43 -11.96
C ASN A 28 -2.72 -7.38 -11.52
N GLY A 29 -1.91 -8.28 -12.09
CA GLY A 29 -0.54 -8.52 -11.65
C GLY A 29 -0.48 -8.97 -10.19
N ALA A 30 0.25 -8.23 -9.36
CA ALA A 30 0.39 -8.51 -7.93
C ALA A 30 -0.75 -7.95 -7.08
N ALA A 31 -1.61 -7.07 -7.62
CA ALA A 31 -2.65 -6.39 -6.86
C ALA A 31 -4.05 -6.97 -7.13
N LEU A 32 -4.93 -6.90 -6.13
CA LEU A 32 -6.36 -7.13 -6.29
C LEU A 32 -7.05 -5.80 -6.61
N ARG A 33 -7.97 -5.82 -7.58
CA ARG A 33 -8.65 -4.65 -8.11
C ARG A 33 -10.17 -4.82 -8.11
N SER A 34 -10.86 -3.73 -7.81
CA SER A 34 -12.32 -3.63 -7.98
C SER A 34 -12.68 -3.36 -9.43
N PRO A 35 -13.93 -3.64 -9.84
CA PRO A 35 -14.44 -3.23 -11.16
C PRO A 35 -14.32 -1.72 -11.42
N GLY A 36 -14.37 -0.89 -10.36
CA GLY A 36 -14.14 0.55 -10.43
C GLY A 36 -12.67 0.99 -10.46
N GLY A 37 -11.72 0.05 -10.51
CA GLY A 37 -10.28 0.33 -10.59
C GLY A 37 -9.59 0.66 -9.27
N HIS A 38 -10.25 0.46 -8.12
CA HIS A 38 -9.66 0.64 -6.79
C HIS A 38 -8.78 -0.55 -6.41
N THR A 39 -7.77 -0.35 -5.57
CA THR A 39 -6.96 -1.45 -5.04
C THR A 39 -7.61 -2.03 -3.80
N TYR A 40 -7.80 -3.35 -3.76
CA TYR A 40 -8.19 -4.03 -2.53
C TYR A 40 -6.95 -4.38 -1.70
N VAL A 41 -7.00 -4.02 -0.42
CA VAL A 41 -6.03 -4.41 0.60
C VAL A 41 -6.75 -5.35 1.56
N VAL A 42 -6.39 -6.63 1.47
CA VAL A 42 -7.06 -7.70 2.20
C VAL A 42 -6.13 -8.17 3.31
N GLY A 43 -6.57 -8.02 4.56
CA GLY A 43 -5.77 -8.41 5.73
C GLY A 43 -4.45 -7.61 5.90
N GLY A 44 -4.27 -6.52 5.17
CA GLY A 44 -3.09 -5.66 5.26
C GLY A 44 -3.26 -4.57 6.32
N GLY A 45 -2.52 -4.67 7.43
CA GLY A 45 -2.31 -3.57 8.39
C GLY A 45 -3.35 -3.41 9.50
N TYR A 46 -4.55 -3.97 9.36
CA TYR A 46 -5.64 -3.87 10.35
C TYR A 46 -6.10 -5.25 10.85
N VAL A 47 -5.12 -6.09 11.20
CA VAL A 47 -5.30 -7.53 11.47
C VAL A 47 -6.31 -7.81 12.59
N ASP A 48 -6.38 -6.95 13.61
CA ASP A 48 -7.33 -7.08 14.73
C ASP A 48 -8.55 -6.15 14.64
N GLY A 49 -8.63 -5.28 13.62
CA GLY A 49 -9.48 -4.08 13.69
C GLY A 49 -10.62 -3.97 12.68
N LEU A 50 -10.53 -4.61 11.50
CA LEU A 50 -11.53 -4.36 10.46
C LEU A 50 -12.83 -5.11 10.72
N ALA A 51 -12.82 -6.41 11.07
CA ALA A 51 -14.05 -7.21 11.18
C ALA A 51 -15.01 -6.89 10.00
N ASP A 52 -16.20 -6.36 10.28
CA ASP A 52 -17.20 -5.99 9.27
C ASP A 52 -17.06 -4.55 8.76
N THR A 53 -16.03 -3.82 9.17
CA THR A 53 -15.70 -2.49 8.70
C THR A 53 -14.85 -2.54 7.44
N ILE A 54 -15.25 -1.73 6.45
CA ILE A 54 -14.54 -1.46 5.21
C ILE A 54 -14.02 -0.02 5.29
N VAL A 55 -12.73 0.18 5.06
CA VAL A 55 -12.09 1.50 5.12
C VAL A 55 -11.55 1.87 3.74
N ALA A 56 -11.95 3.04 3.26
CA ALA A 56 -11.45 3.63 2.02
C ALA A 56 -10.37 4.67 2.35
N THR A 57 -9.22 4.58 1.69
CA THR A 57 -8.11 5.51 1.88
C THR A 57 -7.57 6.03 0.54
N SER A 58 -6.84 7.15 0.60
CA SER A 58 -6.14 7.71 -0.56
C SER A 58 -4.97 6.80 -0.98
N GLN A 59 -4.50 6.96 -2.22
CA GLN A 59 -3.27 6.31 -2.65
C GLN A 59 -2.08 6.74 -1.76
N PRO A 60 -1.31 5.79 -1.18
CA PRO A 60 -0.09 6.14 -0.47
C PRO A 60 0.90 6.75 -1.45
N TYR A 61 1.41 7.92 -1.11
CA TYR A 61 2.38 8.63 -1.94
C TYR A 61 3.78 8.35 -1.40
N GLY A 62 4.60 7.66 -2.19
CA GLY A 62 5.99 7.35 -1.82
C GLY A 62 6.96 8.13 -2.69
N TRP A 63 7.78 9.00 -2.08
CA TRP A 63 8.90 9.63 -2.78
C TRP A 63 10.18 8.86 -2.46
N ARG A 64 10.98 8.57 -3.49
CA ARG A 64 12.32 7.99 -3.35
C ARG A 64 13.34 9.04 -3.73
N ASP A 65 14.30 9.29 -2.85
CA ASP A 65 15.43 10.13 -3.21
C ASP A 65 16.40 9.38 -4.13
N ALA A 66 17.23 10.15 -4.85
CA ALA A 66 18.31 9.58 -5.64
C ALA A 66 19.27 8.80 -4.73
N PRO A 67 19.78 7.63 -5.16
CA PRO A 67 20.73 6.87 -4.37
C PRO A 67 22.00 7.70 -4.12
N THR A 68 22.44 7.76 -2.86
CA THR A 68 23.71 8.40 -2.51
C THR A 68 24.78 7.31 -2.43
N VAL A 69 25.85 7.45 -3.20
CA VAL A 69 27.00 6.56 -3.19
C VAL A 69 28.13 7.26 -2.45
N ARG A 70 28.64 6.62 -1.39
CA ARG A 70 29.85 7.06 -0.68
C ARG A 70 30.95 6.06 -0.94
N GLU A 71 32.05 6.53 -1.52
CA GLU A 71 33.25 5.75 -1.73
C GLU A 71 34.26 6.06 -0.62
N ALA A 72 34.83 5.02 -0.02
CA ALA A 72 35.95 5.14 0.90
C ALA A 72 37.08 4.25 0.40
N ILE A 73 38.24 4.85 0.12
CA ILE A 73 39.45 4.15 -0.29
C ILE A 73 40.35 4.05 0.95
N ASP A 74 40.62 2.82 1.41
CA ASP A 74 41.67 2.55 2.39
C ASP A 74 42.93 2.08 1.65
N GLU A 75 43.78 3.06 1.31
CA GLU A 75 45.03 2.88 0.58
C GLU A 75 46.07 2.03 1.32
N ARG A 76 45.93 1.83 2.64
CA ARG A 76 46.89 1.07 3.46
C ARG A 76 46.53 -0.41 3.57
N HIS A 77 45.26 -0.74 3.38
CA HIS A 77 44.75 -2.11 3.50
C HIS A 77 44.16 -2.64 2.18
N ASN A 78 44.37 -1.94 1.06
CA ASN A 78 43.92 -2.34 -0.28
C ASN A 78 42.43 -2.75 -0.30
N THR A 79 41.60 -1.99 0.43
CA THR A 79 40.17 -2.26 0.58
C THR A 79 39.38 -1.13 -0.06
N PHE A 80 38.52 -1.49 -1.02
CA PHE A 80 37.55 -0.58 -1.62
C PHE A 80 36.17 -0.91 -1.05
N ALA A 81 35.58 0.03 -0.31
CA ALA A 81 34.23 -0.11 0.23
C ALA A 81 33.32 0.95 -0.41
N ALA A 82 32.27 0.49 -1.08
CA ALA A 82 31.19 1.33 -1.60
C ALA A 82 29.92 1.07 -0.78
N VAL A 83 29.40 2.12 -0.14
CA VAL A 83 28.12 2.05 0.57
C VAL A 83 27.10 2.82 -0.24
N ALA A 84 26.04 2.12 -0.66
CA ALA A 84 24.88 2.71 -1.31
C ALA A 84 23.74 2.80 -0.29
N GLU A 85 23.33 4.03 0.03
CA GLU A 85 22.24 4.30 0.96
C GLU A 85 21.05 4.87 0.18
N ARG A 86 19.83 4.47 0.58
CA ARG A 86 18.60 5.01 0.00
C ARG A 86 17.55 5.27 1.07
N SER A 87 17.12 6.52 1.15
CA SER A 87 16.00 6.94 1.99
C SER A 87 14.71 6.92 1.17
N PHE A 88 13.59 6.58 1.82
CA PHE A 88 12.26 6.68 1.23
C PHE A 88 11.31 7.32 2.23
N VAL A 89 10.46 8.23 1.75
CA VAL A 89 9.38 8.83 2.54
C VAL A 89 8.09 8.20 2.08
N VAL A 90 7.34 7.61 3.02
CA VAL A 90 5.98 7.12 2.79
C VAL A 90 5.01 8.16 3.37
N GLY A 91 4.23 8.80 2.50
CA GLY A 91 3.09 9.60 2.91
C GLY A 91 2.01 8.68 3.49
N VAL A 92 1.52 9.03 4.68
CA VAL A 92 0.41 8.33 5.33
C VAL A 92 -0.87 8.50 4.53
N GLU A 93 -1.62 7.42 4.39
CA GLU A 93 -2.92 7.43 3.71
C GLU A 93 -3.91 8.33 4.48
N ALA A 94 -4.64 9.19 3.78
CA ALA A 94 -5.78 9.89 4.38
C ALA A 94 -6.99 8.95 4.39
N VAL A 95 -7.68 8.83 5.53
CA VAL A 95 -8.96 8.13 5.61
C VAL A 95 -9.99 8.94 4.82
N VAL A 96 -10.43 8.38 3.70
CA VAL A 96 -11.45 8.96 2.83
C VAL A 96 -12.85 8.57 3.30
N GLY A 97 -13.00 7.43 3.98
CA GLY A 97 -14.23 7.05 4.66
C GLY A 97 -14.16 5.66 5.28
N ALA A 98 -15.05 5.36 6.21
CA ALA A 98 -15.22 4.05 6.80
C ALA A 98 -16.72 3.69 6.86
N VAL A 99 -17.05 2.43 6.59
CA VAL A 99 -18.42 1.93 6.63
C VAL A 99 -18.44 0.53 7.23
N THR A 100 -19.45 0.22 8.04
CA THR A 100 -19.66 -1.13 8.58
C THR A 100 -20.70 -1.86 7.74
N VAL A 101 -20.40 -3.10 7.36
CA VAL A 101 -21.34 -4.00 6.70
C VAL A 101 -22.40 -4.40 7.73
N THR A 102 -23.66 -4.09 7.44
CA THR A 102 -24.81 -4.53 8.24
C THR A 102 -25.59 -5.61 7.48
N PRO A 103 -26.22 -6.58 8.17
CA PRO A 103 -27.11 -7.56 7.55
C PRO A 103 -28.24 -6.92 6.73
#